data_AF-A0A645GN87-F1
#
_entry.id   AF-A0A645GN87-F1
#
_cell.length_a   1.000
_cell.length_b   1.000
_cell.length_c   1.000
_cell.angle_alpha   90.00
_cell.angle_beta   90.00
_cell.angle_gamma   90.00
#
_symmetry.space_group_name_H-M   'P 1'
#
loop_
_entity.id
_entity.type
_entity.pdbx_description
1 polymer ?
#
loop_
_entity_poly.entity_id
_entity_poly.type
_entity_poly.pdbx_seq_one_letter_code
_entity_poly.pdbx_strand_id
1 'polypeptide(L)'
;MEHSASAGCKLIQRGKDLRGVKNIIGTGGPLLNGGDPGALLSEALRKDREEDTLLPEEGRFYLDERYILYAMGLLAQRNPKAALAIMKKCLKPLKDTACLA
;
A
#
# COMPACT_ATOMS: atom_id res chain seq x y z
N MET A 1 -21.90 16.95 6.26
CA MET A 1 -21.80 16.63 7.70
C MET A 1 -20.94 17.71 8.31
N GLU A 2 -21.52 18.56 9.16
CA GLU A 2 -20.79 19.60 9.88
C GLU A 2 -20.18 18.97 11.13
N HIS A 3 -18.85 18.91 11.21
CA HIS A 3 -18.14 18.52 12.43
C HIS A 3 -18.04 19.75 13.35
N SER A 4 -19.04 19.94 14.22
CA SER A 4 -18.88 20.88 15.33
C SER A 4 -18.28 20.15 16.53
N ALA A 5 -16.95 20.08 16.59
CA ALA A 5 -16.26 19.66 17.80
C ALA A 5 -16.22 20.85 18.78
N SER A 6 -16.72 20.65 19.99
CA SER A 6 -16.50 21.59 21.11
C SER A 6 -15.01 21.89 21.25
N ALA A 7 -14.63 23.16 21.43
CA ALA A 7 -13.25 23.67 21.43
C ALA A 7 -12.29 23.02 22.47
N GLY A 8 -12.74 22.04 23.25
CA GLY A 8 -11.93 21.23 24.16
C GLY A 8 -11.77 19.74 23.80
N CYS A 9 -12.40 19.24 22.74
CA CYS A 9 -12.31 17.82 22.36
C CYS A 9 -11.20 17.62 21.32
N LYS A 10 -10.03 17.16 21.77
CA LYS A 10 -8.93 16.79 20.87
C LYS A 10 -9.20 15.39 20.31
N LEU A 11 -9.51 15.28 19.03
CA LEU A 11 -9.58 14.00 18.33
C LEU A 11 -8.18 13.37 18.34
N ILE A 12 -8.02 12.25 19.04
CA ILE A 12 -6.78 11.47 19.05
C ILE A 12 -6.99 10.27 18.13
N GLN A 13 -6.34 10.27 16.98
CA GLN A 13 -6.31 9.09 16.13
C GLN A 13 -5.47 7.97 16.76
N ARG A 14 -6.05 6.78 16.81
CA ARG A 14 -5.38 5.54 17.21
C ARG A 14 -5.23 4.64 15.99
N GLY A 15 -4.00 4.34 15.62
CA GLY A 15 -3.68 3.49 14.48
C GLY A 15 -2.19 3.50 14.17
N LYS A 16 -1.79 2.71 13.17
CA LYS A 16 -0.45 2.83 12.57
C LYS A 16 -0.44 4.08 11.70
N ASP A 17 0.60 4.87 11.84
CA ASP A 17 0.85 5.98 10.92
C ASP A 17 1.45 5.44 9.62
N LEU A 18 0.66 5.40 8.55
CA LEU A 18 1.10 4.92 7.24
C LEU A 18 1.46 6.07 6.29
N ARG A 19 1.38 7.34 6.72
CA ARG A 19 1.68 8.50 5.86
C ARG A 19 3.07 8.43 5.23
N GLY A 20 4.04 7.87 5.97
CA GLY A 20 5.41 7.67 5.50
C GLY A 20 5.67 6.39 4.68
N VAL A 21 4.65 5.55 4.43
CA VAL A 21 4.82 4.33 3.63
C VAL A 21 4.89 4.70 2.15
N LYS A 22 6.03 4.41 1.51
CA LYS A 22 6.28 4.79 0.11
C LYS A 22 6.12 3.65 -0.90
N ASN A 23 5.99 2.41 -0.44
CA ASN A 23 5.87 1.25 -1.32
C ASN A 23 4.59 0.50 -0.95
N ILE A 24 3.70 0.31 -1.92
CA ILE A 24 2.46 -0.44 -1.75
C ILE A 24 2.54 -1.66 -2.66
N ILE A 25 2.40 -2.84 -2.07
CA ILE A 25 2.51 -4.10 -2.79
C ILE A 25 1.13 -4.74 -2.83
N GLY A 26 0.56 -4.83 -4.02
CA GLY A 26 -0.62 -5.62 -4.28
C GLY A 26 -0.27 -7.10 -4.36
N THR A 27 -0.91 -7.93 -3.54
CA THR A 27 -0.85 -9.40 -3.61
C THR A 27 -2.29 -9.91 -3.55
N GLY A 28 -2.67 -10.91 -4.35
CA GLY A 28 -4.04 -11.42 -4.34
C GLY A 28 -4.80 -11.38 -5.66
N GLY A 29 -6.02 -11.94 -5.63
CA GLY A 29 -6.79 -12.32 -6.81
C GLY A 29 -7.35 -11.14 -7.62
N PRO A 30 -8.08 -10.17 -7.02
CA PRO A 30 -8.68 -9.06 -7.78
C PRO A 30 -7.65 -8.18 -8.50
N LEU A 31 -6.43 -8.10 -7.99
CA LEU A 31 -5.32 -7.36 -8.59
C LEU A 31 -4.69 -8.09 -9.79
N LEU A 32 -4.88 -9.41 -9.90
CA LEU A 32 -4.33 -10.24 -10.98
C LEU A 32 -5.32 -10.52 -12.08
N ASN A 33 -6.59 -10.63 -11.72
CA ASN A 33 -7.68 -10.95 -12.63
C ASN A 33 -8.55 -9.73 -12.99
N GLY A 34 -8.23 -8.56 -12.43
CA GLY A 34 -8.91 -7.28 -12.70
C GLY A 34 -8.28 -6.49 -13.85
N GLY A 35 -8.97 -5.44 -14.30
CA GLY A 35 -8.56 -4.66 -15.47
C GLY A 35 -7.36 -3.75 -15.25
N ASP A 36 -7.35 -2.98 -14.15
CA ASP A 36 -6.28 -2.01 -13.84
C ASP A 36 -5.84 -2.11 -12.37
N PRO A 37 -4.79 -2.88 -12.05
CA PRO A 37 -4.27 -2.98 -10.69
C PRO A 37 -3.63 -1.68 -10.20
N GLY A 38 -3.17 -0.81 -11.11
CA GLY A 38 -2.60 0.49 -10.73
C GLY A 38 -3.67 1.41 -10.15
N ALA A 39 -4.81 1.52 -10.86
CA ALA A 39 -5.97 2.26 -10.40
C ALA A 39 -6.53 1.71 -9.07
N LEU A 40 -6.53 0.39 -8.87
CA LEU A 40 -6.98 -0.19 -7.60
C LEU A 40 -6.00 0.12 -6.46
N LEU A 41 -4.68 0.06 -6.71
CA LEU A 41 -3.69 0.36 -5.68
C LEU A 41 -3.61 1.86 -5.35
N SER A 42 -3.93 2.76 -6.29
CA SER A 42 -4.00 4.20 -6.01
C SER A 42 -5.08 4.58 -5.01
N GLU A 43 -6.13 3.76 -4.88
CA GLU A 43 -7.16 3.96 -3.84
C GLU A 43 -6.65 3.77 -2.41
N ALA A 44 -5.45 3.22 -2.24
CA ALA A 44 -4.79 3.15 -0.94
C ALA A 44 -4.13 4.47 -0.52
N LEU A 45 -3.99 5.44 -1.43
CA LEU A 45 -3.43 6.76 -1.12
C LEU A 45 -4.47 7.66 -0.47
N ARG A 46 -4.00 8.55 0.41
CA ARG A 46 -4.81 9.61 1.01
C ARG A 46 -5.37 10.53 -0.07
N LYS A 47 -6.66 10.85 0.03
CA LYS A 47 -7.34 11.82 -0.85
C LYS A 47 -7.46 13.19 -0.18
N ASP A 48 -7.64 14.25 -0.97
CA ASP A 48 -7.68 15.64 -0.47
C ASP A 48 -8.75 15.88 0.61
N ARG A 49 -9.83 15.11 0.62
CA ARG A 49 -10.93 15.23 1.60
C ARG A 49 -10.74 14.37 2.85
N GLU A 50 -9.57 13.75 3.00
CA GLU A 50 -9.25 12.79 4.05
C GLU A 50 -8.15 13.32 5.00
N GLU A 51 -8.29 14.58 5.41
CA GLU A 51 -7.32 15.30 6.28
C GLU A 51 -7.04 14.56 7.59
N ASP A 52 -8.06 13.91 8.14
CA ASP A 52 -7.98 13.11 9.37
C ASP A 52 -7.69 11.64 9.07
N THR A 53 -6.83 11.29 8.10
CA THR A 53 -6.43 9.89 7.85
C THR A 53 -4.92 9.69 7.92
N LEU A 54 -4.52 8.51 8.39
CA LEU A 54 -3.12 8.09 8.47
C LEU A 54 -2.70 7.22 7.28
N LEU A 55 -3.36 7.39 6.13
CA LEU A 55 -3.06 6.66 4.90
C LEU A 55 -1.77 7.19 4.24
N PRO A 56 -1.10 6.39 3.39
CA PRO A 56 0.04 6.83 2.58
C PRO A 56 -0.26 8.09 1.76
N GLU A 57 0.65 9.05 1.76
CA GLU A 57 0.51 10.30 0.97
C GLU A 57 0.91 10.10 -0.49
N GLU A 58 1.86 9.21 -0.72
CA GLU A 58 2.41 8.84 -2.03
C GLU A 58 2.73 7.34 -2.01
N GLY A 59 2.88 6.72 -3.17
CA GLY A 59 3.23 5.30 -3.22
C GLY A 59 3.73 4.83 -4.56
N ARG A 60 4.86 4.12 -4.55
CA ARG A 60 5.29 3.28 -5.66
C ARG A 60 4.55 1.96 -5.58
N PHE A 61 3.91 1.58 -6.68
CA PHE A 61 3.08 0.39 -6.73
C PHE A 61 3.84 -0.80 -7.28
N TYR A 62 3.66 -1.94 -6.62
CA TYR A 62 4.24 -3.22 -7.04
C TYR A 62 3.16 -4.29 -7.02
N LEU A 63 3.31 -5.27 -7.90
CA LEU A 63 2.44 -6.44 -7.96
C LEU A 63 3.24 -7.70 -7.63
N ASP A 64 2.74 -8.46 -6.67
CA ASP A 64 3.13 -9.84 -6.41
C ASP A 64 2.31 -10.78 -7.30
N GLU A 65 2.70 -10.85 -8.57
CA GLU A 65 1.89 -11.54 -9.58
C GLU A 65 1.86 -13.07 -9.44
N ARG A 66 2.90 -13.62 -8.79
CA ARG A 66 3.13 -15.05 -8.64
C ARG A 66 2.84 -15.54 -7.23
N TYR A 67 2.24 -14.70 -6.37
CA TYR A 67 2.06 -14.98 -4.95
C TYR A 67 3.38 -15.40 -4.25
N ILE A 68 4.50 -14.84 -4.71
CA ILE A 68 5.83 -15.24 -4.26
C ILE A 68 6.07 -14.81 -2.82
N LEU A 69 5.42 -13.74 -2.33
CA LEU A 69 5.64 -13.24 -0.98
C LEU A 69 5.26 -14.26 0.09
N TYR A 70 4.21 -15.04 -0.12
CA TYR A 70 3.82 -16.13 0.78
C TYR A 70 4.95 -17.17 0.93
N ALA A 71 5.41 -17.71 -0.20
CA ALA A 71 6.48 -18.71 -0.21
C ALA A 71 7.80 -18.14 0.34
N MET A 72 8.10 -16.88 0.05
CA MET A 72 9.31 -16.22 0.55
C MET A 72 9.24 -15.89 2.03
N GLY A 73 8.04 -15.68 2.60
CA GLY A 73 7.85 -15.60 4.05
C GLY A 73 8.24 -16.89 4.77
N LEU A 74 7.90 -18.06 4.18
CA LEU A 74 8.34 -19.36 4.69
C LEU A 74 9.86 -19.55 4.54
N LEU A 75 10.41 -19.22 3.37
CA LEU A 75 11.87 -19.32 3.13
C LEU A 75 12.67 -18.41 4.06
N ALA A 76 12.16 -17.21 4.36
CA ALA A 76 12.85 -16.23 5.20
C ALA A 76 13.14 -16.73 6.62
N GLN A 77 12.38 -17.70 7.12
CA GLN A 77 12.62 -18.34 8.42
C GLN A 77 13.93 -19.15 8.44
N ARG A 78 14.41 -19.60 7.27
CA ARG A 78 15.64 -20.40 7.12
C ARG A 78 16.76 -19.63 6.42
N ASN A 79 16.43 -18.84 5.40
CA ASN A 79 17.38 -18.07 4.63
C ASN A 79 16.80 -16.69 4.22
N PRO A 80 16.90 -15.68 5.11
CA PRO A 80 16.32 -14.36 4.86
C PRO A 80 16.98 -13.62 3.68
N LYS A 81 18.27 -13.84 3.44
CA LYS A 81 19.00 -13.19 2.32
C LYS A 81 18.51 -13.69 0.96
N ALA A 82 18.39 -15.01 0.81
CA ALA A 82 17.87 -15.60 -0.42
C ALA A 82 16.40 -15.22 -0.65
N ALA A 83 15.57 -15.26 0.40
CA ALA A 83 14.17 -14.84 0.33
C ALA A 83 14.05 -13.39 -0.17
N LEU A 84 14.80 -12.47 0.43
CA LEU A 84 14.78 -11.06 0.01
C LEU A 84 15.24 -10.87 -1.44
N ALA A 85 16.29 -11.56 -1.86
CA ALA A 85 16.80 -11.48 -3.23
C ALA A 85 15.74 -11.96 -4.25
N ILE A 86 15.06 -13.06 -3.95
CA ILE A 86 13.99 -13.60 -4.80
C ILE A 86 12.79 -12.66 -4.82
N MET A 87 12.33 -12.15 -3.66
CA MET A 87 11.23 -11.18 -3.58
C MET A 87 11.51 -9.95 -4.46
N LYS A 88 12.67 -9.33 -4.31
CA LYS A 88 13.06 -8.14 -5.10
C LYS A 88 13.13 -8.41 -6.60
N LYS A 89 13.54 -9.62 -7.00
CA LYS A 89 13.59 -10.02 -8.42
C LYS A 89 12.20 -10.31 -8.99
N CYS A 90 11.23 -10.69 -8.16
CA CYS A 90 9.93 -11.17 -8.60
C CYS A 90 8.82 -10.13 -8.54
N LEU A 91 8.90 -9.14 -7.63
CA LEU A 91 7.94 -8.04 -7.57
C LEU A 91 8.01 -7.20 -8.84
N LYS A 92 6.86 -7.01 -9.49
CA LYS A 92 6.76 -6.19 -10.69
C LYS A 92 6.35 -4.77 -10.34
N PRO A 93 7.14 -3.73 -10.69
CA PRO A 93 6.68 -2.35 -10.55
C PRO A 93 5.52 -2.11 -11.53
N LEU A 94 4.47 -1.44 -11.07
CA LEU A 94 3.47 -0.87 -11.95
C LEU A 94 3.96 0.52 -12.36
N LYS A 95 3.80 0.87 -13.64
CA LYS A 95 4.13 2.22 -14.11
C LYS A 95 3.11 3.19 -13.52
N ASP A 96 3.58 4.33 -13.02
CA ASP A 96 2.76 5.35 -12.36
C ASP A 96 1.55 5.73 -13.24
N THR A 97 0.35 5.31 -12.84
CA THR A 97 -0.90 5.86 -13.38
C THR A 97 -1.37 7.08 -12.58
N ALA A 98 -0.62 7.52 -11.56
CA ALA A 98 -0.89 8.73 -10.79
C ALA A 98 -0.05 9.91 -11.30
N CYS A 99 -0.24 10.27 -12.56
CA CYS A 99 -0.11 11.65 -13.02
C CYS A 99 -1.48 12.04 -13.57
N LEU A 100 -2.46 12.19 -12.68
CA LEU A 100 -3.64 12.98 -12.96
C LEU A 100 -3.38 14.33 -12.30
N ALA A 101 -3.32 15.35 -13.16
CA ALA A 101 -3.10 16.75 -12.88
C ALA A 101 -4.15 17.35 -11.95
#